data_AF-A0A0T5PNV2-F1
#
_entry.id   AF-A0A0T5PNV2-F1
#
_cell.length_a   1.000
_cell.length_b   1.000
_cell.length_c   1.000
_cell.angle_alpha   90.00
_cell.angle_beta   90.00
_cell.angle_gamma   90.00
#
_symmetry.space_group_name_H-M   'P 1'
#
loop_
_entity.id
_entity.type
_entity.pdbx_description
1 polymer ?
#
loop_
_entity_poly.entity_id
_entity_poly.type
_entity_poly.pdbx_seq_one_letter_code
_entity_poly.pdbx_strand_id
1 'polypeptide(L)'
;MGAQVVAEIYRTQEKNGTFHAAYTITYFGSTAQIQGLSGSVSPACIKELIRYLQTKTNITHLSYIRKKPAGERHLSYELKNL
;
A
#
# COMPACT_ATOMS: atom_id res chain seq x y z
N MET A 1 5.46 3.43 23.88
CA MET A 1 4.28 4.01 23.21
C MET A 1 3.77 2.99 22.21
N GLY A 2 2.59 2.43 22.46
CA GLY A 2 2.06 1.27 21.72
C GLY A 2 1.79 1.61 20.26
N ALA A 3 2.24 0.72 19.37
CA ALA A 3 2.03 0.84 17.93
C ALA A 3 0.53 0.98 17.64
N GLN A 4 0.11 2.13 17.12
CA GLN A 4 -1.25 2.33 16.67
C GLN A 4 -1.40 1.59 15.34
N VAL A 5 -1.76 0.30 15.42
CA VAL A 5 -2.11 -0.53 14.27
C VAL A 5 -3.45 -0.02 13.73
N VAL A 6 -3.42 1.00 12.87
CA VAL A 6 -4.57 1.36 12.04
C VAL A 6 -4.48 0.50 10.78
N ALA A 7 -5.40 -0.45 10.64
CA ALA A 7 -5.60 -1.20 9.41
C ALA A 7 -6.62 -0.43 8.56
N GLU A 8 -6.20 0.04 7.40
CA GLU A 8 -7.06 0.73 6.45
C GLU A 8 -7.22 -0.09 5.18
N ILE A 9 -8.45 -0.14 4.63
CA ILE A 9 -8.70 -0.73 3.32
C ILE A 9 -8.74 0.40 2.29
N TYR A 10 -7.79 0.38 1.34
CA TYR A 10 -7.76 1.30 0.23
C TYR A 10 -8.18 0.60 -1.06
N ARG A 11 -9.23 1.07 -1.72
CA ARG A 11 -9.71 0.55 -3.01
C ARG A 11 -9.15 1.42 -4.13
N THR A 12 -8.78 0.81 -5.25
CA THR A 12 -8.16 1.52 -6.39
C THR A 12 -8.90 1.30 -7.70
N GLN A 13 -8.75 2.26 -8.61
CA GLN A 13 -9.40 2.31 -9.91
C GLN A 13 -10.93 2.18 -9.79
N GLU A 14 -11.53 2.93 -8.87
CA GLU A 14 -12.99 2.99 -8.77
C GLU A 14 -13.57 3.68 -10.00
N LYS A 15 -14.30 2.92 -10.83
CA LYS A 15 -15.06 3.44 -11.96
C LYS A 15 -16.46 2.84 -11.95
N ASN A 16 -17.47 3.71 -11.92
CA ASN A 16 -18.89 3.32 -11.93
C ASN A 16 -19.25 2.31 -10.81
N GLY A 17 -18.65 2.42 -9.63
CA GLY A 17 -18.91 1.53 -8.49
C GLY A 17 -18.15 0.20 -8.50
N THR A 18 -17.37 -0.08 -9.56
CA THR A 18 -16.48 -1.25 -9.63
C THR A 18 -15.06 -0.83 -9.28
N PHE A 19 -14.44 -1.51 -8.31
CA PHE A 19 -13.01 -1.33 -7.98
C PHE A 19 -12.19 -2.50 -8.54
N HIS A 20 -10.93 -2.26 -8.90
CA HIS A 20 -10.06 -3.29 -9.49
C HIS A 20 -9.25 -4.07 -8.46
N ALA A 21 -8.79 -3.39 -7.41
CA ALA A 21 -8.00 -3.99 -6.36
C ALA A 21 -8.21 -3.27 -5.03
N ALA A 22 -8.09 -4.01 -3.92
CA ALA A 22 -8.05 -3.45 -2.57
C ALA A 22 -6.79 -3.86 -1.83
N TYR A 23 -6.27 -2.92 -1.04
CA TYR A 23 -5.06 -3.03 -0.23
C TYR A 23 -5.42 -2.93 1.24
N THR A 24 -4.84 -3.81 2.08
CA THR A 24 -4.82 -3.56 3.52
C THR A 24 -3.53 -2.81 3.85
N ILE A 25 -3.64 -1.65 4.48
CA ILE A 25 -2.51 -0.80 4.85
C ILE A 25 -2.44 -0.74 6.37
N THR A 26 -1.29 -1.15 6.91
CA THR A 26 -1.00 -1.08 8.35
C THR A 26 0.08 -0.04 8.58
N TYR A 27 -0.16 0.89 9.50
CA TYR A 27 0.80 1.96 9.80
C TYR A 27 1.67 1.63 11.03
N PHE A 28 2.99 1.68 10.85
CA PHE A 28 3.99 1.50 11.89
C PHE A 28 4.89 2.74 11.95
N GLY A 29 4.55 3.69 12.82
CA GLY A 29 5.24 4.97 12.87
C GLY A 29 5.14 5.70 11.53
N SER A 30 6.28 5.94 10.88
CA SER A 30 6.35 6.60 9.56
C SER A 30 6.28 5.64 8.37
N THR A 31 6.07 4.34 8.61
CA THR A 31 6.03 3.32 7.56
C THR A 31 4.61 2.83 7.33
N ALA A 32 4.17 2.85 6.08
CA ALA A 32 2.97 2.16 5.63
C ALA A 32 3.36 0.77 5.13
N GLN A 33 2.85 -0.27 5.77
CA GLN A 33 3.02 -1.65 5.34
C GLN A 33 1.77 -2.13 4.62
N ILE A 34 1.90 -2.50 3.35
CA ILE A 34 0.81 -3.08 2.57
C ILE A 34 0.82 -4.60 2.76
N GLN A 35 -0.33 -5.12 3.17
CA GLN A 35 -0.61 -6.55 3.33
C GLN A 35 -1.94 -6.88 2.64
N GLY A 36 -2.14 -8.12 2.20
CA GLY A 36 -3.42 -8.56 1.64
C GLY A 36 -3.86 -7.79 0.39
N LEU A 37 -3.54 -8.34 -0.78
CA LEU A 37 -4.00 -7.83 -2.06
C LEU A 37 -5.22 -8.64 -2.50
N SER A 38 -6.33 -7.98 -2.78
CA SER A 38 -7.46 -8.59 -3.48
C SER A 38 -7.63 -7.95 -4.85
N GLY A 39 -8.08 -8.75 -5.84
CA GLY A 39 -8.30 -8.29 -7.21
C GLY A 39 -7.03 -8.27 -8.08
N SER A 40 -7.13 -7.59 -9.22
CA SER A 40 -6.05 -7.52 -10.22
C SER A 40 -5.33 -6.18 -10.15
N VAL A 41 -4.12 -6.21 -9.57
CA VAL A 41 -3.28 -5.02 -9.40
C VAL A 41 -2.67 -4.61 -10.74
N SER A 42 -2.99 -3.39 -11.19
CA SER A 42 -2.35 -2.76 -12.35
C SER A 42 -1.31 -1.70 -11.91
N PRO A 43 -0.41 -1.27 -12.81
CA PRO A 43 0.48 -0.14 -12.52
C PRO A 43 -0.26 1.14 -12.14
N ALA A 44 -1.48 1.34 -12.64
CA ALA A 44 -2.31 2.51 -12.29
C ALA A 44 -2.79 2.46 -10.84
N CYS A 45 -3.20 1.27 -10.36
CA CYS A 45 -3.57 1.06 -8.96
C CYS A 45 -2.41 1.40 -8.00
N ILE A 46 -1.19 1.01 -8.37
CA ILE A 46 0.01 1.30 -7.55
C ILE A 46 0.29 2.81 -7.53
N LYS A 47 0.17 3.50 -8.66
CA LYS A 47 0.34 4.96 -8.71
C LYS A 47 -0.69 5.70 -7.84
N GLU A 48 -1.93 5.23 -7.87
CA GLU A 48 -3.03 5.78 -7.07
C GLU A 48 -2.76 5.58 -5.57
N LEU A 49 -2.31 4.39 -5.17
CA LEU A 49 -1.90 4.09 -3.80
C LEU A 49 -0.71 4.93 -3.34
N ILE A 50 0.31 5.13 -4.17
CA ILE A 50 1.46 5.97 -3.84
C ILE A 50 1.01 7.42 -3.61
N ARG A 51 0.20 7.98 -4.53
CA ARG A 51 -0.36 9.33 -4.38
C ARG A 51 -1.16 9.46 -3.10
N TYR A 52 -1.98 8.45 -2.79
CA TYR A 52 -2.74 8.42 -1.56
C TYR A 52 -1.82 8.48 -0.32
N LEU A 53 -0.79 7.64 -0.26
CA LEU A 53 0.15 7.64 0.86
C LEU A 53 0.96 8.93 0.96
N GLN A 54 1.28 9.59 -0.16
CA GLN A 54 1.93 10.91 -0.19
C GLN A 54 1.07 12.02 0.42
N THR A 55 -0.27 11.88 0.46
CA THR A 55 -1.14 12.84 1.18
C THR A 55 -1.01 12.73 2.70
N LYS A 56 -0.45 11.63 3.22
CA LYS A 56 -0.30 11.41 4.65
C LYS A 56 1.04 12.00 5.12
N THR A 57 0.97 13.13 5.82
CA THR A 57 2.13 13.90 6.29
C THR A 57 3.14 13.11 7.13
N ASN A 58 2.68 12.09 7.85
CA ASN A 58 3.52 11.30 8.74
C ASN A 58 4.13 10.06 8.08
N ILE A 59 3.74 9.72 6.85
CA ILE A 59 4.18 8.49 6.18
C ILE A 59 5.29 8.84 5.18
N THR A 60 6.45 8.24 5.37
CA THR A 60 7.65 8.46 4.54
C THR A 60 8.12 7.20 3.83
N HIS A 61 7.77 6.03 4.35
CA HIS A 61 8.20 4.74 3.80
C HIS A 61 7.01 3.87 3.43
N LEU A 62 7.17 3.13 2.34
CA LEU A 62 6.26 2.10 1.89
C LEU A 62 6.96 0.74 1.93
N SER A 63 6.42 -0.18 2.72
CA SER A 63 6.84 -1.58 2.75
C SER A 63 5.76 -2.48 2.18
N TYR A 64 6.14 -3.48 1.39
CA TYR A 64 5.24 -4.58 1.06
C TYR A 64 6.02 -5.87 0.81
N ILE A 65 5.34 -7.00 1.07
CA ILE A 65 5.88 -8.32 0.74
C ILE A 65 5.41 -8.70 -0.65
N ARG A 66 6.35 -8.89 -1.57
CA ARG A 66 6.07 -9.42 -2.90
C ARG A 66 6.31 -10.92 -2.88
N LYS A 67 5.25 -11.72 -3.00
CA LYS A 67 5.39 -13.14 -3.31
C LYS A 67 5.77 -13.30 -4.79
N LYS A 68 6.93 -13.91 -5.05
CA LYS A 68 7.33 -14.36 -6.39
C LYS A 68 7.41 -15.90 -6.39
N PRO A 69 7.40 -16.54 -7.57
CA PRO A 69 7.64 -17.99 -7.67
C PRO A 69 8.94 -18.43 -6.99
N ALA A 70 9.95 -17.56 -6.99
CA ALA A 70 11.26 -17.79 -6.36
C ALA A 70 11.30 -17.47 -4.84
N GLY A 71 10.16 -17.24 -4.19
CA GLY A 71 10.06 -16.93 -2.77
C GLY A 71 9.50 -15.55 -2.45
N GLU A 72 9.35 -15.28 -1.15
CA GLU A 72 8.87 -14.00 -0.63
C GLU A 72 10.03 -13.01 -0.53
N ARG A 73 9.83 -11.79 -1.02
CA ARG A 73 10.79 -10.69 -0.84
C ARG A 73 10.10 -9.50 -0.18
N HIS A 74 10.70 -9.03 0.90
CA HIS A 74 10.33 -7.76 1.51
C HIS A 74 10.94 -6.62 0.68
N LEU A 75 10.09 -5.71 0.21
CA LEU A 75 10.49 -4.53 -0.53
C LEU A 75 10.11 -3.29 0.29
N SER A 76 11.04 -2.35 0.39
CA SER A 76 10.83 -1.08 1.08
C SER A 76 11.28 0.06 0.17
N TYR A 77 10.50 1.13 0.13
CA TYR A 77 10.74 2.29 -0.71
C TYR A 77 10.46 3.58 0.06
N GLU A 78 11.24 4.63 -0.21
CA GLU A 78 10.93 5.98 0.25
C GLU A 78 9.88 6.63 -0.66
N LEU A 79 8.80 7.15 -0.08
CA LEU A 79 7.70 7.77 -0.81
C LEU A 79 8.09 9.07 -1.54
N LYS A 80 9.19 9.72 -1.15
CA LYS A 80 9.70 10.93 -1.81
C LYS A 80 10.37 10.65 -3.15
N ASN A 81 10.78 9.41 -3.40
CA ASN A 81 11.55 8.98 -4.58
C ASN A 81 10.74 8.07 -5.51
N LEU A 82 9.41 8.03 -5.35
CA LEU A 82 8.45 7.20 -6.09
C LEU A 82 7.39 8.04 -6.79
#